data_AF-A0AAX6BT56-F1
#
_entry.id   AF-A0AAX6BT56-F1
#
_cell.length_a   1.000
_cell.length_b   1.000
_cell.length_c   1.000
_cell.angle_alpha   90.00
_cell.angle_beta   90.00
_cell.angle_gamma   90.00
#
_symmetry.space_group_name_H-M   'P 1'
#
loop_
_entity.id
_entity.type
_entity.pdbx_description
1 polymer ?
#
loop_
_entity_poly.entity_id
_entity_poly.type
_entity_poly.pdbx_seq_one_letter_code
_entity_poly.pdbx_strand_id
1 'polypeptide(L)'
;MQSPYLPDINTLLRNKFQGFMEAENIIEKDILANYIDDNGYPIFKPGTSESIRAHYVTDIKYNIDSVHDFPMIPNQDWSAQYPPYKIRLDHRIQTFLNQIAQSQRTLFIRYEWMPTSYEDVINLKSILTDMTNGNFNLLLVETVDEELHGVKDMNFGTPEDKICWVQVSRDNCTNTSVWNDLLSGITLLN
;
A
#
# COMPACT_ATOMS: atom_id res chain seq x y z
N MET A 1 -0.06 -0.98 -6.01
CA MET A 1 1.20 -1.64 -5.61
C MET A 1 0.94 -2.49 -4.37
N GLN A 2 1.59 -3.64 -4.24
CA GLN A 2 1.43 -4.54 -3.10
C GLN A 2 2.76 -5.18 -2.71
N SER A 3 2.95 -5.43 -1.42
CA SER A 3 4.08 -6.18 -0.88
C SER A 3 3.54 -7.37 -0.10
N PRO A 4 4.13 -8.57 -0.26
CA PRO A 4 3.72 -9.73 0.52
C PRO A 4 4.08 -9.58 2.01
N TYR A 5 5.14 -8.84 2.34
CA TYR A 5 5.65 -8.76 3.71
C TYR A 5 5.97 -7.30 4.14
N LEU A 6 5.78 -7.02 5.43
CA LEU A 6 6.11 -5.71 6.01
C LEU A 6 7.62 -5.35 5.96
N PRO A 7 8.58 -6.28 6.14
CA PRO A 7 10.02 -5.99 5.99
C PRO A 7 10.42 -5.34 4.67
N ASP A 8 9.76 -5.72 3.57
CA ASP A 8 10.00 -5.16 2.23
C ASP A 8 9.62 -3.67 2.19
N ILE A 9 8.49 -3.32 2.81
CA ILE A 9 8.05 -1.93 2.98
C ILE A 9 8.98 -1.16 3.92
N ASN A 10 9.41 -1.77 5.02
CA ASN A 10 10.37 -1.17 5.93
C ASN A 10 11.68 -0.82 5.19
N THR A 11 12.15 -1.72 4.35
CA THR A 11 13.36 -1.51 3.53
C THR A 11 13.16 -0.39 2.51
N LEU A 12 12.00 -0.31 1.86
CA LEU A 12 11.66 0.77 0.93
C LEU A 12 11.66 2.13 1.62
N LEU A 13 10.93 2.25 2.72
CA LEU A 13 10.76 3.51 3.46
C LEU A 13 12.07 3.98 4.08
N ARG A 14 12.85 3.08 4.69
CA ARG A 14 14.17 3.38 5.26
C ARG A 14 15.12 3.96 4.21
N ASN A 15 15.03 3.47 2.98
CA ASN A 15 15.82 3.97 1.85
C ASN A 15 15.18 5.16 1.11
N LYS A 16 14.09 5.71 1.63
CA LYS A 16 13.36 6.84 1.03
C LYS A 16 13.08 6.62 -0.46
N PHE A 17 12.67 5.40 -0.82
CA PHE A 17 12.36 4.99 -2.21
C PHE A 17 13.53 5.08 -3.19
N GLN A 18 14.78 5.17 -2.73
CA GLN A 18 15.93 5.30 -3.63
C GLN A 18 16.09 4.08 -4.55
N GLY A 19 15.92 4.29 -5.86
CA GLY A 19 16.01 3.23 -6.86
C GLY A 19 14.81 2.27 -6.84
N PHE A 20 13.68 2.71 -6.28
CA PHE A 20 12.41 2.00 -6.34
C PHE A 20 11.80 2.08 -7.73
N MET A 21 11.33 0.94 -8.22
CA MET A 21 10.75 0.75 -9.55
C MET A 21 11.66 1.26 -10.66
N GLU A 22 12.99 1.12 -10.56
CA GLU A 22 13.88 1.40 -11.69
C GLU A 22 13.78 0.31 -12.74
N ALA A 23 13.80 0.66 -14.02
CA ALA A 23 13.51 -0.25 -15.13
C ALA A 23 14.36 -1.54 -15.11
N GLU A 24 15.62 -1.43 -14.70
CA GLU A 24 16.57 -2.55 -14.56
C GLU A 24 16.23 -3.54 -13.43
N ASN A 25 15.42 -3.11 -12.46
CA ASN A 25 14.96 -3.94 -11.34
C ASN A 25 13.58 -4.55 -11.60
N ILE A 26 12.93 -4.26 -12.74
CA ILE A 26 11.57 -4.71 -13.01
C ILE A 26 11.56 -6.04 -13.76
N ILE A 27 10.81 -7.00 -13.22
CA ILE A 27 10.48 -8.25 -13.91
C ILE A 27 8.96 -8.35 -14.13
N GLU A 28 8.56 -8.83 -15.30
CA GLU A 28 7.16 -9.17 -15.55
C GLU A 28 6.84 -10.57 -15.02
N LYS A 29 5.67 -10.74 -14.39
CA LYS A 29 5.12 -12.02 -13.96
C LYS A 29 3.93 -12.37 -14.86
N ASP A 30 3.83 -13.65 -15.21
CA ASP A 30 2.66 -14.18 -15.94
C ASP A 30 1.49 -14.41 -14.97
N ILE A 31 0.87 -13.32 -14.54
CA ILE A 31 -0.28 -13.30 -13.62
C ILE A 31 -1.35 -12.38 -14.21
N LEU A 32 -2.61 -12.82 -14.15
CA LEU A 32 -3.74 -12.04 -14.62
C LEU A 32 -4.04 -10.88 -13.65
N ALA A 33 -4.05 -9.66 -14.18
CA ALA A 33 -4.53 -8.48 -13.47
C ALA A 33 -5.33 -7.56 -14.39
N ASN A 34 -6.16 -6.70 -13.79
CA ASN A 34 -6.93 -5.68 -14.51
C ASN A 34 -6.19 -4.35 -14.47
N TYR A 35 -6.28 -3.58 -15.56
CA TYR A 35 -5.89 -2.17 -15.57
C TYR A 35 -6.97 -1.33 -14.88
N ILE A 36 -6.58 -0.47 -13.94
CA ILE A 36 -7.52 0.33 -13.15
C ILE A 36 -7.23 1.82 -13.30
N ASP A 37 -8.25 2.64 -13.06
CA ASP A 37 -8.12 4.10 -12.97
C ASP A 37 -7.56 4.55 -11.60
N ASP A 38 -7.35 5.85 -11.44
CA ASP A 38 -6.82 6.42 -10.18
C ASP A 38 -7.78 6.24 -8.97
N ASN A 39 -9.06 5.89 -9.21
CA ASN A 39 -10.04 5.60 -8.16
C ASN A 39 -10.13 4.09 -7.84
N GLY A 40 -9.36 3.26 -8.55
CA GLY A 40 -9.33 1.82 -8.36
C GLY A 40 -10.38 1.04 -9.14
N TYR A 41 -11.09 1.66 -10.09
CA TYR A 41 -12.08 0.97 -10.92
C TYR A 41 -11.43 0.36 -12.16
N PRO A 42 -11.79 -0.88 -12.54
CA PRO A 42 -11.34 -1.48 -13.79
C PRO A 42 -11.72 -0.62 -15.00
N ILE A 43 -10.77 -0.44 -15.92
CA ILE A 43 -11.03 0.25 -17.19
C ILE A 43 -11.50 -0.79 -18.21
N PHE A 44 -12.62 -0.52 -18.88
CA PHE A 44 -13.25 -1.44 -19.83
C PHE A 44 -12.90 -1.10 -21.28
N LYS A 45 -12.86 -2.13 -22.14
CA LYS A 45 -12.73 -1.92 -23.58
C LYS A 45 -13.97 -1.18 -24.11
N PRO A 46 -13.81 -0.23 -25.05
CA PRO A 46 -14.94 0.52 -25.59
C PRO A 46 -16.03 -0.39 -26.17
N GLY A 47 -17.27 -0.23 -25.69
CA GLY A 47 -18.43 -0.98 -26.18
C GLY A 47 -18.53 -2.43 -25.70
N THR A 48 -17.74 -2.85 -24.71
CA THR A 48 -17.82 -4.20 -24.14
C THR A 48 -17.89 -4.17 -22.60
N SER A 49 -18.19 -5.33 -22.00
CA SER A 49 -18.10 -5.55 -20.55
C SER A 49 -16.76 -6.19 -20.15
N GLU A 50 -15.76 -6.18 -21.02
CA GLU A 50 -14.44 -6.80 -20.78
C GLU A 50 -13.46 -5.74 -20.27
N SER A 51 -12.80 -6.01 -19.14
CA SER A 51 -11.75 -5.15 -18.61
C SER A 51 -10.47 -5.22 -19.46
N ILE A 52 -9.76 -4.11 -19.54
CA ILE A 52 -8.39 -4.07 -20.05
C ILE A 52 -7.51 -4.79 -19.04
N ARG A 53 -6.65 -5.68 -19.51
CA ARG A 53 -5.67 -6.38 -18.66
C ARG A 53 -4.48 -5.48 -18.37
N ALA A 54 -3.83 -5.70 -17.24
CA ALA A 54 -2.56 -5.08 -16.91
C ALA A 54 -1.44 -6.13 -16.87
N HIS A 55 -0.23 -5.70 -17.23
CA HIS A 55 0.99 -6.42 -16.93
C HIS A 55 1.22 -6.38 -15.41
N TYR A 56 1.50 -7.55 -14.85
CA TYR A 56 1.92 -7.69 -13.46
C TYR A 56 3.44 -7.59 -13.44
N VAL A 57 3.99 -6.58 -12.77
CA VAL A 57 5.44 -6.41 -12.68
C VAL A 57 5.91 -6.32 -11.24
N THR A 58 7.16 -6.69 -11.00
CA THR A 58 7.79 -6.70 -9.67
C THR A 58 9.09 -5.95 -9.71
N ASP A 59 9.27 -5.02 -8.79
CA ASP A 59 10.60 -4.50 -8.45
C ASP A 59 11.32 -5.52 -7.55
N ILE A 60 12.34 -6.17 -8.09
CA ILE A 60 13.11 -7.19 -7.39
C ILE A 60 14.03 -6.62 -6.30
N LYS A 61 14.32 -5.31 -6.32
CA LYS A 61 15.15 -4.66 -5.30
C LYS A 61 14.42 -4.56 -3.97
N TYR A 62 13.12 -4.30 -4.02
CA TYR A 62 12.27 -4.14 -2.83
C TYR A 62 11.23 -5.24 -2.68
N ASN A 63 11.12 -6.17 -3.64
CA ASN A 63 10.11 -7.24 -3.67
C ASN A 63 8.67 -6.69 -3.62
N ILE A 64 8.40 -5.66 -4.41
CA ILE A 64 7.09 -4.99 -4.45
C ILE A 64 6.50 -5.10 -5.85
N ASP A 65 5.23 -5.45 -5.89
CA ASP A 65 4.48 -5.68 -7.12
C ASP A 65 3.68 -4.44 -7.52
N SER A 66 3.74 -4.08 -8.80
CA SER A 66 2.79 -3.20 -9.47
C SER A 66 1.88 -4.06 -10.35
N VAL A 67 0.60 -4.07 -9.99
CA VAL A 67 -0.38 -5.04 -10.52
C VAL A 67 -1.41 -4.41 -11.48
N HIS A 68 -1.55 -3.09 -11.45
CA HIS A 68 -2.64 -2.41 -12.16
C HIS A 68 -2.19 -1.21 -13.00
N ASP A 69 -0.89 -0.91 -13.03
CA ASP A 69 -0.40 0.37 -13.55
C ASP A 69 0.01 0.33 -15.04
N PHE A 70 0.19 -0.87 -15.62
CA PHE A 70 0.72 -1.09 -16.97
C PHE A 70 -0.31 -1.79 -17.86
N PRO A 71 -1.07 -1.08 -18.73
CA PRO A 71 -2.08 -1.73 -19.57
C PRO A 71 -1.45 -2.64 -20.63
N MET A 72 -2.05 -3.81 -20.85
CA MET A 72 -1.71 -4.70 -21.96
C MET A 72 -2.27 -4.16 -23.27
N ILE A 73 -1.39 -3.65 -24.13
CA ILE A 73 -1.74 -3.10 -25.44
C ILE A 73 -1.22 -4.06 -26.52
N PRO A 74 -2.04 -4.46 -27.52
CA PRO A 74 -1.61 -5.37 -28.57
C PRO A 74 -0.32 -4.90 -29.27
N ASN A 75 0.64 -5.82 -29.39
CA ASN A 75 1.94 -5.58 -30.03
C ASN A 75 2.81 -4.50 -29.35
N GLN A 76 2.59 -4.24 -28.06
CA GLN A 76 3.45 -3.38 -27.24
C GLN A 76 3.99 -4.15 -26.05
N ASP A 77 5.28 -3.93 -25.77
CA ASP A 77 5.92 -4.40 -24.56
C ASP A 77 5.50 -3.51 -23.37
N TRP A 78 5.44 -4.06 -22.15
CA TRP A 78 5.05 -3.34 -20.94
C TRP A 78 5.91 -2.08 -20.72
N SER A 79 7.19 -2.14 -21.11
CA SER A 79 8.16 -1.05 -20.92
C SER A 79 7.81 0.19 -21.75
N ALA A 80 6.98 0.07 -22.79
CA ALA A 80 6.50 1.21 -23.56
C ALA A 80 5.71 2.22 -22.71
N GLN A 81 5.05 1.73 -21.65
CA GLN A 81 4.27 2.57 -20.71
C GLN A 81 5.07 3.00 -19.48
N TYR A 82 6.32 2.54 -19.34
CA TYR A 82 7.14 2.81 -18.16
C TYR A 82 7.54 4.28 -17.98
N PRO A 83 7.98 5.04 -19.00
CA PRO A 83 8.36 6.44 -18.79
C PRO A 83 7.25 7.32 -18.16
N PRO A 84 6.00 7.35 -18.67
CA PRO A 84 4.94 8.13 -18.04
C PRO A 84 4.52 7.57 -16.68
N TYR A 85 4.62 6.25 -16.46
CA TYR A 85 4.40 5.64 -15.14
C TYR A 85 5.42 6.16 -14.12
N LYS A 86 6.72 6.10 -14.42
CA LYS A 86 7.80 6.47 -13.50
C LYS A 86 7.72 7.95 -13.12
N ILE A 87 7.40 8.84 -14.07
CA ILE A 87 7.18 10.27 -13.79
C ILE A 87 6.07 10.47 -12.75
N ARG A 88 4.93 9.79 -12.91
CA ARG A 88 3.81 9.87 -11.96
C ARG A 88 4.18 9.29 -10.60
N LEU A 89 4.87 8.16 -10.59
CA LEU A 89 5.32 7.51 -9.36
C LEU A 89 6.28 8.42 -8.58
N ASP A 90 7.29 8.97 -9.24
CA ASP A 90 8.28 9.86 -8.61
C ASP A 90 7.60 11.12 -8.06
N HIS A 91 6.66 11.70 -8.80
CA HIS A 91 5.85 12.81 -8.29
C HIS A 91 5.04 12.44 -7.03
N ARG A 92 4.40 11.26 -7.02
CA ARG A 92 3.65 10.75 -5.86
C ARG A 92 4.56 10.51 -4.66
N ILE A 93 5.75 9.95 -4.87
CA ILE A 93 6.77 9.73 -3.84
C ILE A 93 7.24 11.06 -3.25
N GLN A 94 7.60 12.03 -4.09
CA GLN A 94 8.02 13.35 -3.63
C GLN A 94 6.90 14.06 -2.87
N THR A 95 5.67 13.97 -3.36
CA THR A 95 4.49 14.51 -2.65
C THR A 95 4.33 13.84 -1.28
N PHE A 96 4.40 12.52 -1.21
CA PHE A 96 4.31 11.76 0.03
C PHE A 96 5.39 12.19 1.04
N LEU A 97 6.67 12.17 0.63
CA LEU A 97 7.80 12.55 1.48
C LEU A 97 7.68 13.99 1.99
N ASN A 98 7.26 14.92 1.13
CA ASN A 98 7.05 16.31 1.53
C ASN A 98 5.89 16.45 2.54
N GLN A 99 4.77 15.77 2.28
CA GLN A 99 3.59 15.82 3.15
C GLN A 99 3.89 15.29 4.55
N ILE A 100 4.52 14.12 4.67
CA ILE A 100 4.83 13.53 5.97
C ILE A 100 5.90 14.33 6.75
N ALA A 101 6.79 15.04 6.05
CA ALA A 101 7.79 15.91 6.68
C ALA A 101 7.17 17.22 7.20
N GLN A 102 6.08 17.70 6.60
CA GLN A 102 5.45 18.98 6.97
C GLN A 102 4.22 18.82 7.89
N SER A 103 3.58 17.66 7.85
CA SER A 103 2.38 17.37 8.63
C SER A 103 2.67 17.39 10.13
N GLN A 104 1.80 18.06 10.89
CA GLN A 104 1.85 18.05 12.36
C GLN A 104 1.18 16.81 12.95
N ARG A 105 0.22 16.23 12.21
CA ARG A 105 -0.57 15.06 12.61
C ARG A 105 -0.79 14.18 11.39
N THR A 106 -0.35 12.93 11.45
CA THR A 106 -0.51 11.96 10.36
C THR A 106 -1.12 10.66 10.89
N LEU A 107 -2.01 10.07 10.11
CA LEU A 107 -2.46 8.69 10.31
C LEU A 107 -1.87 7.85 9.19
N PHE A 108 -1.00 6.91 9.53
CA PHE A 108 -0.57 5.86 8.63
C PHE A 108 -1.52 4.68 8.77
N ILE A 109 -2.03 4.17 7.65
CA ILE A 109 -2.83 2.95 7.61
C ILE A 109 -2.03 1.92 6.82
N ARG A 110 -1.70 0.81 7.47
CA ARG A 110 -1.04 -0.33 6.84
C ARG A 110 -1.95 -1.54 6.89
N TYR A 111 -2.09 -2.16 5.74
CA TYR A 111 -2.91 -3.34 5.57
C TYR A 111 -2.01 -4.54 5.32
N GLU A 112 -2.17 -5.60 6.11
CA GLU A 112 -1.37 -6.82 6.03
C GLU A 112 -2.24 -8.02 5.65
N TRP A 113 -1.88 -8.65 4.53
CA TRP A 113 -2.51 -9.89 4.06
C TRP A 113 -1.85 -11.13 4.67
N MET A 114 -0.55 -11.04 4.92
CA MET A 114 0.28 -12.07 5.53
C MET A 114 0.54 -11.74 7.00
N PRO A 115 0.78 -12.75 7.86
CA PRO A 115 1.13 -12.53 9.24
C PRO A 115 2.36 -11.62 9.36
N THR A 116 2.29 -10.69 10.31
CA THR A 116 3.38 -9.75 10.59
C THR A 116 3.87 -9.92 12.02
N SER A 117 5.13 -9.60 12.27
CA SER A 117 5.74 -9.76 13.59
C SER A 117 5.71 -8.47 14.40
N TYR A 118 5.77 -8.59 15.73
CA TYR A 118 5.95 -7.45 16.62
C TYR A 118 7.19 -6.61 16.23
N GLU A 119 8.29 -7.28 15.91
CA GLU A 119 9.55 -6.63 15.54
C GLU A 119 9.41 -5.80 14.26
N ASP A 120 8.69 -6.31 13.25
CA ASP A 120 8.47 -5.60 12.00
C ASP A 120 7.63 -4.33 12.18
N VAL A 121 6.65 -4.38 13.07
CA VAL A 121 5.79 -3.23 13.41
C VAL A 121 6.58 -2.17 14.18
N ILE A 122 7.43 -2.57 15.13
CA ILE A 122 8.33 -1.64 15.83
C ILE A 122 9.35 -1.02 14.88
N ASN A 123 9.89 -1.82 13.95
CA ASN A 123 10.80 -1.33 12.91
C ASN A 123 10.10 -0.31 12.00
N LEU A 124 8.85 -0.56 11.58
CA LEU A 124 8.06 0.39 10.82
C LEU A 124 7.87 1.69 11.59
N LYS A 125 7.47 1.62 12.86
CA LYS A 125 7.29 2.81 13.72
C LYS A 125 8.58 3.62 13.84
N SER A 126 9.72 2.96 14.04
CA SER A 126 11.03 3.62 14.11
C SER A 126 11.34 4.37 12.82
N ILE A 127 11.16 3.73 11.66
CA ILE A 127 11.35 4.36 10.35
C ILE A 127 10.42 5.56 10.16
N LEU A 128 9.14 5.43 10.49
CA LEU A 128 8.18 6.54 10.38
C LEU A 128 8.52 7.70 11.34
N THR A 129 9.07 7.40 12.52
CA THR A 129 9.56 8.42 13.46
C THR A 129 10.71 9.22 12.84
N ASP A 130 11.63 8.57 12.15
CA ASP A 130 12.75 9.24 11.47
C ASP A 130 12.31 10.03 10.22
N MET A 131 11.19 9.66 9.61
CA MET A 131 10.67 10.27 8.38
C MET A 131 9.70 11.42 8.62
N THR A 132 9.14 11.54 9.82
CA THR A 132 8.12 12.54 10.15
C THR A 132 8.61 13.55 11.18
N ASN A 133 8.17 14.80 11.05
CA ASN A 133 8.48 15.85 12.03
C ASN A 133 7.35 16.06 13.05
N GLY A 134 6.14 15.65 12.71
CA GLY A 134 4.95 15.77 13.55
C GLY A 134 4.61 14.50 14.32
N ASN A 135 3.50 14.55 15.04
CA ASN A 135 2.96 13.35 15.69
C ASN A 135 2.28 12.46 14.64
N PHE A 136 2.40 11.15 14.78
CA PHE A 136 1.64 10.22 13.97
C PHE A 136 0.99 9.12 14.81
N ASN A 137 -0.03 8.49 14.23
CA ASN A 137 -0.57 7.22 14.68
C ASN A 137 -0.43 6.21 13.53
N LEU A 138 -0.22 4.94 13.88
CA LEU A 138 -0.19 3.83 12.94
C LEU A 138 -1.40 2.92 13.22
N LEU A 139 -2.30 2.79 12.25
CA LEU A 139 -3.33 1.77 12.23
C LEU A 139 -2.84 0.61 11.36
N LEU A 140 -2.63 -0.55 11.98
CA LEU A 140 -2.27 -1.80 11.31
C LEU A 140 -3.50 -2.70 11.27
N VAL A 141 -3.96 -3.01 10.06
CA VAL A 141 -5.09 -3.90 9.82
C VAL A 141 -4.56 -5.21 9.25
N GLU A 142 -4.53 -6.24 10.07
CA GLU A 142 -4.16 -7.59 9.65
C GLU A 142 -5.42 -8.38 9.28
N THR A 143 -5.36 -9.08 8.15
CA THR A 143 -6.42 -10.01 7.77
C THR A 143 -6.12 -11.43 8.17
N VAL A 144 -7.13 -12.08 8.74
CA VAL A 144 -7.08 -13.49 9.12
C VAL A 144 -8.16 -14.28 8.40
N ASP A 145 -7.89 -15.58 8.19
CA ASP A 145 -8.89 -16.49 7.61
C ASP A 145 -9.94 -16.93 8.65
N GLU A 146 -9.71 -16.65 9.93
CA GLU A 146 -10.68 -16.86 11.01
C GLU A 146 -11.90 -15.94 10.83
N GLU A 147 -13.10 -16.49 11.05
CA GLU A 147 -14.33 -15.71 11.05
C GLU A 147 -14.42 -14.85 12.31
N LEU A 148 -14.13 -13.57 12.17
CA LEU A 148 -14.34 -12.53 13.18
C LEU A 148 -15.64 -11.75 12.91
N HIS A 149 -16.43 -11.54 13.96
CA HIS A 149 -17.58 -10.65 13.93
C HIS A 149 -17.15 -9.22 14.29
N GLY A 150 -16.57 -8.52 13.32
CA GLY A 150 -16.08 -7.14 13.46
C GLY A 150 -14.57 -7.06 13.62
N VAL A 151 -14.12 -6.08 14.40
CA VAL A 151 -12.71 -5.76 14.62
C VAL A 151 -12.23 -6.39 15.93
N LYS A 152 -11.14 -7.16 15.87
CA LYS A 152 -10.46 -7.70 17.06
C LYS A 152 -9.21 -6.87 17.37
N ASP A 153 -9.21 -6.20 18.51
CA ASP A 153 -8.01 -5.48 18.98
C ASP A 153 -6.95 -6.49 19.46
N MET A 154 -5.72 -6.33 18.96
CA MET A 154 -4.59 -7.17 19.36
C MET A 154 -3.96 -6.72 20.70
N ASN A 155 -4.44 -5.63 21.28
CA ASN A 155 -3.92 -5.01 22.51
C ASN A 155 -2.41 -4.78 22.41
N PHE A 156 -1.97 -4.27 21.26
CA PHE A 156 -0.56 -4.07 20.98
C PHE A 156 -0.01 -2.84 21.70
N GLY A 157 1.11 -3.03 22.40
CA GLY A 157 1.86 -1.93 23.02
C GLY A 157 1.08 -1.19 24.10
N THR A 158 1.46 0.06 24.35
CA THR A 158 0.75 0.97 25.26
C THR A 158 0.14 2.15 24.48
N PRO A 159 -0.79 2.94 25.06
CA PRO A 159 -1.34 4.12 24.39
C PRO A 159 -0.30 5.17 23.97
N GLU A 160 0.87 5.17 24.61
CA GLU A 160 2.03 5.99 24.25
C GLU A 160 2.67 5.52 22.95
N ASP A 161 2.46 4.26 22.56
CA ASP A 161 3.05 3.71 21.35
C ASP A 161 2.45 4.27 20.06
N LYS A 162 1.23 4.83 20.13
CA LYS A 162 0.50 5.36 18.96
C LYS A 162 0.32 4.33 17.84
N ILE A 163 0.32 3.05 18.19
CA ILE A 163 0.03 1.92 17.30
C ILE A 163 -1.30 1.33 17.72
N CYS A 164 -2.20 1.18 16.77
CA CYS A 164 -3.40 0.38 16.89
C CYS A 164 -3.27 -0.79 15.92
N TRP A 165 -3.16 -2.01 16.44
CA TRP A 165 -3.12 -3.21 15.63
C TRP A 165 -4.40 -4.00 15.85
N VAL A 166 -5.12 -4.22 14.77
CA VAL A 166 -6.38 -4.95 14.74
C VAL A 166 -6.33 -6.12 13.76
N GLN A 167 -7.15 -7.12 14.02
CA GLN A 167 -7.46 -8.20 13.11
C GLN A 167 -8.90 -8.07 12.59
N VAL A 168 -9.10 -8.35 11.31
CA VAL A 168 -10.40 -8.45 10.65
C VAL A 168 -10.45 -9.71 9.79
N SER A 169 -11.63 -10.32 9.65
CA SER A 169 -11.77 -11.47 8.73
C SER A 169 -11.45 -11.03 7.31
N ARG A 170 -10.75 -11.88 6.56
CA ARG A 170 -10.42 -11.64 5.16
C ARG A 170 -11.65 -11.30 4.31
N ASP A 171 -12.77 -11.96 4.54
CA ASP A 171 -14.00 -11.72 3.78
C ASP A 171 -14.72 -10.41 4.16
N ASN A 172 -14.34 -9.79 5.29
CA ASN A 172 -14.91 -8.54 5.78
C ASN A 172 -13.98 -7.33 5.58
N CYS A 173 -12.80 -7.52 4.98
CA CYS A 173 -11.78 -6.48 4.92
C CYS A 173 -12.14 -5.26 4.07
N THR A 174 -13.08 -5.39 3.14
CA THR A 174 -13.62 -4.29 2.31
C THR A 174 -14.95 -3.77 2.83
N ASN A 175 -15.46 -4.31 3.94
CA ASN A 175 -16.76 -3.93 4.48
C ASN A 175 -16.73 -2.51 5.06
N THR A 176 -17.58 -1.63 4.55
CA THR A 176 -17.68 -0.24 4.98
C THR A 176 -17.97 -0.09 6.48
N SER A 177 -18.74 -0.99 7.10
CA SER A 177 -19.02 -0.89 8.54
C SER A 177 -17.75 -1.06 9.38
N VAL A 178 -16.87 -1.99 8.99
CA VAL A 178 -15.59 -2.22 9.64
C VAL A 178 -14.72 -0.97 9.57
N TRP A 179 -14.63 -0.33 8.40
CA TRP A 179 -13.85 0.90 8.23
C TRP A 179 -14.46 2.11 8.95
N ASN A 180 -15.78 2.21 9.01
CA ASN A 180 -16.46 3.23 9.80
C ASN A 180 -16.13 3.11 11.29
N ASP A 181 -16.08 1.88 11.81
CA ASP A 181 -15.72 1.61 13.20
C ASP A 181 -14.25 1.96 13.47
N LEU A 182 -13.33 1.51 12.59
CA LEU A 182 -11.88 1.78 12.71
C LEU A 182 -11.52 3.27 12.63
N LEU A 183 -12.22 4.02 11.79
CA LEU A 183 -11.95 5.43 11.54
C LEU A 183 -12.87 6.36 12.35
N SER A 184 -13.67 5.80 13.27
CA SER A 184 -14.60 6.55 14.09
C SER A 184 -13.87 7.65 14.88
N GLY A 185 -14.37 8.88 14.78
CA GLY A 185 -13.78 10.05 15.45
C GLY A 185 -12.53 10.62 14.80
N ILE A 186 -12.02 10.01 13.72
CA ILE A 186 -10.91 10.56 12.95
C ILE A 186 -11.42 11.67 12.03
N THR A 187 -10.72 12.80 12.02
CA THR A 187 -11.04 13.94 11.16
C THR A 187 -9.78 14.42 10.46
N LEU A 188 -9.93 14.85 9.21
CA LEU A 188 -8.89 15.57 8.50
C LEU A 188 -8.94 17.04 8.91
N LEU A 189 -7.79 17.59 9.25
CA LEU A 189 -7.66 19.02 9.48
C LEU A 189 -7.32 19.67 8.13
N ASN A 190 -8.16 20.60 7.70
CA ASN A 190 -7.91 21.44 6.53
C ASN A 190 -6.92 22.56 6.88
#